data_AF-A0A1D6JGG1-F1
#
_entry.id   AF-A0A1D6JGG1-F1
#
_cell.length_a   1.000
_cell.length_b   1.000
_cell.length_c   1.000
_cell.angle_alpha   90.00
_cell.angle_beta   90.00
_cell.angle_gamma   90.00
#
_symmetry.space_group_name_H-M   'P 1'
#
loop_
_entity.id
_entity.type
_entity.pdbx_description
1 polymer ?
#
loop_
_entity_poly.entity_id
_entity_poly.type
_entity_poly.pdbx_seq_one_letter_code
_entity_poly.pdbx_strand_id
1 'polypeptide(L)'
;MRTRDPNDQTSRGCVTEEHFFDDGTVFTDEDAFIEKCKHAFKNGYSIALRGMEFRSEKVAAIASALADLFGQPSVGANIYFSPAGSQGLARHYDDHCVLVWQLLGSKKWTVWPNPKPLLPRLYEPFDPLDGNLDESSGRVEVLHEGDMMYIPRGYVHEARTDVSGSEVNDCSLHLTLAIEVEAPFEWEGFAHIALHCWAEKQQLRGSQSVEFEGKAGASLSAIVLHVAIRLLSDSEPVFRKACMVAAKAATSSSSCTSTTTHLEALRSSQRSTFDEILRKIDQSCSIKEALERIVSAVRERDDGAFQWMSWLRHLPQQGTAAGYIIDFCNVLGALEALVEAFDSDPGQALDGLTAFKSGFCRRVAYEDACEAFGTLLEMYRMARTQYMRGMLALHGAGAHVS
;
A
#
# COMPACT_ATOMS: atom_id res chain seq x y z
N MET A 1 -13.86 -12.06 19.49
CA MET A 1 -13.72 -13.52 19.45
C MET A 1 -12.29 -13.81 19.05
N ARG A 2 -11.64 -14.83 19.65
CA ARG A 2 -10.48 -15.51 19.03
C ARG A 2 -10.89 -15.93 17.62
N THR A 3 -10.36 -15.26 16.61
CA THR A 3 -10.55 -15.67 15.23
C THR A 3 -9.71 -16.93 15.02
N ARG A 4 -10.32 -18.05 14.62
CA ARG A 4 -9.58 -19.19 14.04
C ARG A 4 -9.17 -18.87 12.60
N ASP A 5 -8.98 -17.59 12.29
CA ASP A 5 -8.61 -17.12 10.97
C ASP A 5 -7.11 -17.37 10.80
N PRO A 6 -6.67 -18.15 9.81
CA PRO A 6 -5.25 -18.30 9.53
C PRO A 6 -4.55 -16.97 9.17
N ASN A 7 -5.30 -15.90 8.87
CA ASN A 7 -4.80 -14.54 8.66
C ASN A 7 -4.75 -13.69 9.95
N ASP A 8 -5.00 -14.28 11.12
CA ASP A 8 -4.92 -13.57 12.39
C ASP A 8 -3.47 -13.16 12.70
N GLN A 9 -3.28 -11.85 12.81
CA GLN A 9 -1.98 -11.18 12.92
C GLN A 9 -1.43 -11.23 14.35
N THR A 10 -2.16 -11.87 15.27
CA THR A 10 -1.90 -11.78 16.71
C THR A 10 -1.06 -12.94 17.22
N SER A 11 -0.26 -12.68 18.27
CA SER A 11 0.49 -13.77 18.93
C SER A 11 -0.46 -14.74 19.63
N ARG A 12 -0.27 -16.05 19.44
CA ARG A 12 -1.11 -17.10 20.07
C ARG A 12 -1.08 -17.09 21.61
N GLY A 13 -0.14 -16.35 22.21
CA GLY A 13 0.08 -16.26 23.66
C GLY A 13 -0.68 -15.14 24.38
N CYS A 14 -1.36 -14.23 23.67
CA CYS A 14 -2.06 -13.11 24.29
C CYS A 14 -3.52 -13.47 24.70
N VAL A 15 -4.01 -12.77 25.73
CA VAL A 15 -5.37 -12.89 26.30
C VAL A 15 -6.44 -12.82 25.19
N THR A 16 -7.53 -13.57 25.34
CA THR A 16 -8.65 -13.64 24.38
C THR A 16 -9.08 -12.24 23.91
N GLU A 17 -8.91 -11.95 22.63
CA GLU A 17 -9.41 -10.70 22.02
C GLU A 17 -10.90 -10.83 21.70
N GLU A 18 -11.72 -9.93 22.25
CA GLU A 18 -13.16 -9.95 22.10
C GLU A 18 -13.67 -8.78 21.26
N HIS A 19 -13.75 -9.00 19.95
CA HIS A 19 -14.41 -8.10 19.01
C HIS A 19 -15.94 -8.20 19.05
N PHE A 20 -16.58 -7.03 19.12
CA PHE A 20 -18.01 -6.85 18.86
C PHE A 20 -18.15 -5.97 17.62
N PHE A 21 -18.53 -6.57 16.50
CA PHE A 21 -18.85 -5.85 15.28
C PHE A 21 -20.36 -5.60 15.24
N ASP A 22 -20.76 -4.35 15.04
CA ASP A 22 -22.10 -4.00 14.61
C ASP A 22 -22.03 -3.75 13.10
N ASP A 23 -22.94 -4.34 12.32
CA ASP A 23 -22.92 -4.18 10.86
C ASP A 23 -23.31 -2.77 10.40
N GLY A 24 -23.69 -1.91 11.36
CA GLY A 24 -23.82 -0.47 11.19
C GLY A 24 -24.93 -0.07 10.23
N THR A 25 -25.85 -0.98 9.91
CA THR A 25 -26.88 -0.70 8.91
C THR A 25 -28.06 0.07 9.49
N VAL A 26 -28.41 -0.11 10.77
CA VAL A 26 -29.44 0.67 11.50
C VAL A 26 -29.22 0.60 13.03
N PHE A 27 -29.03 1.73 13.72
CA PHE A 27 -29.25 1.81 15.17
C PHE A 27 -30.74 2.08 15.39
N THR A 28 -31.51 1.06 15.79
CA THR A 28 -32.95 1.24 16.07
C THR A 28 -33.20 2.07 17.33
N ASP A 29 -32.20 2.14 18.22
CA ASP A 29 -32.19 2.95 19.45
C ASP A 29 -30.74 3.40 19.73
N GLU A 30 -30.44 4.66 19.39
CA GLU A 30 -29.10 5.26 19.55
C GLU A 30 -28.67 5.35 21.02
N ASP A 31 -29.61 5.70 21.93
CA ASP A 31 -29.33 5.82 23.35
C ASP A 31 -28.99 4.46 23.96
N ALA A 32 -29.75 3.42 23.62
CA ALA A 32 -29.45 2.06 24.05
C ALA A 32 -28.08 1.57 23.55
N PHE A 33 -27.71 1.93 22.32
CA PHE A 33 -26.39 1.61 21.77
C PHE A 33 -25.27 2.34 22.52
N ILE A 34 -25.44 3.64 22.78
CA ILE A 34 -24.47 4.43 23.56
C ILE A 34 -24.32 3.85 24.97
N GLU A 35 -25.41 3.47 25.64
CA GLU A 35 -25.35 2.84 26.96
C GLU A 35 -24.64 1.48 26.91
N LYS A 36 -24.85 0.68 25.85
CA LYS A 36 -24.11 -0.56 25.62
C LYS A 36 -22.60 -0.29 25.47
N CYS A 37 -22.21 0.72 24.70
CA CYS A 37 -20.80 1.13 24.57
C CYS A 37 -20.21 1.58 25.91
N LYS A 38 -20.94 2.41 26.68
CA LYS A 38 -20.51 2.84 28.02
C LYS A 38 -20.36 1.65 28.97
N HIS A 39 -21.29 0.69 28.93
CA HIS A 39 -21.21 -0.53 29.73
C HIS A 39 -20.00 -1.38 29.36
N ALA A 40 -19.75 -1.60 28.06
CA ALA A 40 -18.56 -2.29 27.57
C ALA A 40 -17.27 -1.58 28.02
N PHE A 41 -17.21 -0.26 27.87
CA PHE A 41 -16.05 0.53 28.29
C PHE A 41 -15.76 0.40 29.78
N LYS A 42 -16.79 0.46 30.64
CA LYS A 42 -16.67 0.22 32.08
C LYS A 42 -16.19 -1.20 32.43
N ASN A 43 -16.43 -2.17 31.56
CA ASN A 43 -15.99 -3.56 31.70
C ASN A 43 -14.61 -3.83 31.05
N GLY A 44 -13.84 -2.79 30.71
CA GLY A 44 -12.46 -2.94 30.23
C GLY A 44 -12.31 -3.01 28.71
N TYR A 45 -13.40 -2.89 27.94
CA TYR A 45 -13.33 -2.91 26.48
C TYR A 45 -12.86 -1.57 25.90
N SER A 46 -12.04 -1.64 24.86
CA SER A 46 -11.71 -0.47 24.05
C SER A 46 -12.76 -0.24 22.97
N ILE A 47 -13.09 1.02 22.72
CA ILE A 47 -13.94 1.45 21.61
C ILE A 47 -13.04 1.86 20.45
N ALA A 48 -13.24 1.27 19.28
CA ALA A 48 -12.55 1.64 18.05
C ALA A 48 -13.56 2.28 17.07
N LEU A 49 -13.34 3.55 16.72
CA LEU A 49 -14.13 4.26 15.72
C LEU A 49 -13.30 4.35 14.43
N ARG A 50 -13.73 3.61 13.40
CA ARG A 50 -13.00 3.52 12.14
C ARG A 50 -13.50 4.52 11.10
N GLY A 51 -12.61 4.93 10.20
CA GLY A 51 -12.96 5.79 9.07
C GLY A 51 -13.38 7.20 9.49
N MET A 52 -12.67 7.79 10.46
CA MET A 52 -12.97 9.12 10.99
C MET A 52 -12.77 10.23 9.96
N GLU A 53 -11.98 10.00 8.91
CA GLU A 53 -11.89 10.87 7.73
C GLU A 53 -13.21 10.97 6.97
N PHE A 54 -14.11 9.99 7.12
CA PHE A 54 -15.44 10.01 6.51
C PHE A 54 -16.50 10.65 7.42
N ARG A 55 -16.15 10.98 8.67
CA ARG A 55 -17.09 11.44 9.71
C ARG A 55 -16.78 12.82 10.26
N SER A 56 -15.55 13.32 10.08
CA SER A 56 -15.12 14.63 10.57
C SER A 56 -14.32 15.36 9.52
N GLU A 57 -14.81 16.54 9.10
CA GLU A 57 -14.13 17.39 8.11
C GLU A 57 -12.71 17.78 8.56
N LYS A 58 -12.50 17.96 9.86
CA LYS A 58 -11.17 18.29 10.42
C LYS A 58 -10.20 17.12 10.26
N VAL A 59 -10.66 15.90 10.56
CA VAL A 59 -9.84 14.69 10.40
C VAL A 59 -9.59 14.41 8.93
N ALA A 60 -10.60 14.60 8.08
CA ALA A 60 -10.48 14.50 6.62
C ALA A 60 -9.40 15.45 6.06
N ALA A 61 -9.38 16.70 6.53
CA ALA A 61 -8.38 17.68 6.12
C ALA A 61 -6.95 17.26 6.53
N ILE A 62 -6.78 16.74 7.75
CA ILE A 62 -5.49 16.22 8.23
C ILE A 62 -5.03 15.02 7.40
N ALA A 63 -5.92 14.04 7.19
CA ALA A 63 -5.64 12.85 6.39
C ALA A 63 -5.27 13.21 4.95
N SER A 64 -6.02 14.11 4.32
CA SER A 64 -5.72 14.60 2.96
C SER A 64 -4.37 15.32 2.90
N ALA A 65 -4.05 16.16 3.88
CA ALA A 65 -2.78 16.87 3.93
C ALA A 65 -1.58 15.92 4.09
N LEU A 66 -1.72 14.86 4.90
CA LEU A 66 -0.70 13.84 5.04
C LEU A 66 -0.55 12.97 3.79
N ALA A 67 -1.65 12.58 3.15
CA ALA A 67 -1.60 11.86 1.87
C ALA A 67 -0.88 12.69 0.81
N ASP A 68 -1.15 14.00 0.75
CA ASP A 68 -0.45 14.95 -0.11
C ASP A 68 1.04 15.07 0.21
N LEU A 69 1.39 15.18 1.49
CA LEU A 69 2.78 15.27 1.95
C LEU A 69 3.60 14.07 1.49
N PHE A 70 3.07 12.85 1.64
CA PHE A 70 3.77 11.62 1.29
C PHE A 70 3.61 11.20 -0.19
N GLY A 71 2.82 11.93 -0.99
CA GLY A 71 2.54 11.56 -2.37
C GLY A 71 1.74 10.27 -2.50
N GLN A 72 0.92 9.95 -1.50
CA GLN A 72 0.10 8.73 -1.42
C GLN A 72 -1.37 9.02 -1.76
N PRO A 73 -2.16 8.02 -2.19
CA PRO A 73 -3.56 8.23 -2.56
C PRO A 73 -4.44 8.53 -1.35
N SER A 74 -4.07 8.02 -0.17
CA SER A 74 -4.91 8.08 1.02
C SER A 74 -4.13 8.03 2.32
N VAL A 75 -4.78 8.54 3.37
CA VAL A 75 -4.48 8.23 4.76
C VAL A 75 -5.82 7.88 5.42
N GLY A 76 -5.90 6.71 6.04
CA GLY A 76 -7.05 6.31 6.87
C GLY A 76 -6.95 6.90 8.26
N ALA A 77 -8.07 7.06 8.96
CA ALA A 77 -8.08 7.60 10.32
C ALA A 77 -8.97 6.79 11.27
N ASN A 78 -8.39 6.27 12.35
CA ASN A 78 -9.12 5.51 13.36
C ASN A 78 -8.91 6.14 14.74
N ILE A 79 -9.96 6.21 15.56
CA ILE A 79 -9.87 6.59 16.97
C ILE A 79 -9.94 5.34 17.82
N TYR A 80 -9.07 5.26 18.82
CA TYR A 80 -9.11 4.23 19.85
C TYR A 80 -9.26 4.86 21.21
N PHE A 81 -10.34 4.50 21.91
CA PHE A 81 -10.63 4.93 23.27
C PHE A 81 -10.57 3.72 24.21
N SER A 82 -9.64 3.72 25.15
CA SER A 82 -9.36 2.58 26.02
C SER A 82 -9.47 2.96 27.50
N PRO A 83 -10.17 2.17 28.34
CA PRO A 83 -10.24 2.40 29.78
C PRO A 83 -8.91 2.08 30.48
N ALA A 84 -8.81 2.46 31.75
CA ALA A 84 -7.68 2.18 32.63
C ALA A 84 -7.33 0.70 32.70
N GLY A 85 -6.03 0.37 32.74
CA GLY A 85 -5.56 -0.99 32.96
C GLY A 85 -5.94 -1.98 31.84
N SER A 86 -6.35 -1.48 30.68
CA SER A 86 -6.81 -2.30 29.55
C SER A 86 -5.83 -2.36 28.40
N GLN A 87 -5.99 -3.39 27.57
CA GLN A 87 -5.33 -3.55 26.28
C GLN A 87 -6.41 -3.88 25.25
N GLY A 88 -6.58 -3.00 24.26
CA GLY A 88 -7.65 -3.13 23.27
C GLY A 88 -7.34 -4.15 22.18
N LEU A 89 -6.12 -4.11 21.65
CA LEU A 89 -5.66 -5.01 20.58
C LEU A 89 -4.53 -5.89 21.10
N ALA A 90 -4.54 -7.16 20.69
CA ALA A 90 -3.41 -8.04 20.92
C ALA A 90 -2.17 -7.54 20.15
N ARG A 91 -1.00 -8.08 20.48
CA ARG A 91 0.24 -7.74 19.79
C ARG A 91 0.13 -8.11 18.30
N HIS A 92 0.40 -7.17 17.39
CA HIS A 92 0.27 -7.32 15.93
C HIS A 92 1.28 -6.43 15.19
N TYR A 93 1.33 -6.51 13.87
CA TYR A 93 1.95 -5.50 12.99
C TYR A 93 0.97 -5.13 11.89
N ASP A 94 1.06 -3.91 11.39
CA ASP A 94 0.21 -3.45 10.29
C ASP A 94 0.89 -3.64 8.93
N ASP A 95 0.07 -3.75 7.88
CA ASP A 95 0.48 -3.68 6.47
C ASP A 95 0.63 -2.24 5.94
N HIS A 96 0.36 -1.26 6.79
CA HIS A 96 0.47 0.17 6.53
C HIS A 96 1.28 0.85 7.63
N CYS A 97 1.79 2.06 7.36
CA CYS A 97 2.53 2.79 8.39
C CYS A 97 1.55 3.60 9.20
N VAL A 98 1.75 3.74 10.51
CA VAL A 98 0.84 4.50 11.36
C VAL A 98 1.53 5.69 12.01
N LEU A 99 0.83 6.83 12.05
CA LEU A 99 1.15 7.95 12.91
C LEU A 99 0.09 8.03 14.01
N VAL A 100 0.50 7.67 15.22
CA VAL A 100 -0.32 7.73 16.42
C VAL A 100 -0.22 9.13 17.00
N TRP A 101 -1.34 9.78 17.24
CA TRP A 101 -1.44 11.07 17.93
C TRP A 101 -2.28 10.90 19.20
N GLN A 102 -1.64 11.05 20.37
CA GLN A 102 -2.29 10.92 21.66
C GLN A 102 -3.09 12.19 21.99
N LEU A 103 -4.41 12.04 22.13
CA LEU A 103 -5.36 13.16 22.28
C LEU A 103 -5.79 13.39 23.73
N LEU A 104 -5.95 12.32 24.52
CA LEU A 104 -6.35 12.37 25.92
C LEU A 104 -5.65 11.28 26.72
N GLY A 105 -5.20 11.60 27.93
CA GLY A 105 -4.54 10.67 28.84
C GLY A 105 -3.24 10.10 28.30
N SER A 106 -2.84 8.93 28.81
CA SER A 106 -1.57 8.28 28.48
C SER A 106 -1.74 6.88 27.92
N LYS A 107 -0.81 6.45 27.06
CA LYS A 107 -0.75 5.05 26.59
C LYS A 107 0.69 4.57 26.53
N LYS A 108 0.93 3.40 27.13
CA LYS A 108 2.22 2.70 27.06
C LYS A 108 2.24 1.84 25.81
N TRP A 109 3.16 2.15 24.91
CA TRP A 109 3.42 1.41 23.69
C TRP A 109 4.71 0.60 23.84
N THR A 110 4.68 -0.64 23.37
CA THR A 110 5.88 -1.43 23.14
C THR A 110 5.99 -1.70 21.65
N VAL A 111 7.10 -1.34 21.04
CA VAL A 111 7.36 -1.50 19.60
C VAL A 111 8.64 -2.30 19.41
N TRP A 112 8.55 -3.39 18.66
CA TRP A 112 9.68 -4.23 18.30
C TRP A 112 10.14 -3.90 16.88
N PRO A 113 11.45 -4.00 16.59
CA PRO A 113 11.95 -3.93 15.22
C PRO A 113 11.24 -4.94 14.32
N ASN A 114 11.04 -4.59 13.04
CA ASN A 114 10.47 -5.53 12.07
C ASN A 114 11.37 -6.81 12.04
N PRO A 115 10.81 -8.00 12.35
CA PRO A 115 11.57 -9.24 12.34
C PRO A 115 12.00 -9.67 10.93
N LYS A 116 11.44 -9.06 9.89
CA LYS A 116 11.63 -9.45 8.49
C LYS A 116 12.31 -8.34 7.67
N PRO A 117 13.12 -8.73 6.66
CA PRO A 117 13.72 -7.77 5.74
C PRO A 117 12.72 -7.18 4.74
N LEU A 118 11.61 -7.88 4.46
CA LEU A 118 10.56 -7.44 3.55
C LEU A 118 9.46 -6.71 4.31
N LEU A 119 8.99 -5.60 3.74
CA LEU A 119 7.81 -4.89 4.23
C LEU A 119 6.55 -5.64 3.79
N PRO A 120 5.50 -5.72 4.63
CA PRO A 120 4.19 -6.20 4.19
C PRO A 120 3.64 -5.31 3.07
N ARG A 121 2.87 -5.89 2.16
CA ARG A 121 2.07 -5.14 1.18
C ARG A 121 0.63 -5.02 1.69
N LEU A 122 -0.01 -3.91 1.34
CA LEU A 122 -1.41 -3.67 1.66
C LEU A 122 -2.28 -4.82 1.11
N TYR A 123 -3.16 -5.37 1.94
CA TYR A 123 -4.09 -6.47 1.60
C TYR A 123 -3.45 -7.85 1.34
N GLU A 124 -2.13 -8.01 1.47
CA GLU A 124 -1.52 -9.34 1.47
C GLU A 124 -1.83 -10.07 2.80
N PRO A 125 -1.99 -11.41 2.80
CA PRO A 125 -2.15 -12.18 4.02
C PRO A 125 -1.01 -11.94 5.01
N PHE A 126 -1.35 -11.91 6.29
CA PHE A 126 -0.37 -11.74 7.35
C PHE A 126 0.28 -13.07 7.66
N ASP A 127 1.61 -13.04 7.75
CA ASP A 127 2.34 -14.17 8.31
C ASP A 127 2.15 -14.23 9.83
N PRO A 128 2.04 -15.44 10.42
CA PRO A 128 1.91 -15.61 11.86
C PRO A 128 3.06 -14.96 12.64
N LEU A 129 2.73 -14.40 13.80
CA LEU A 129 3.71 -13.86 14.77
C LEU A 129 4.44 -14.94 15.59
N ASP A 130 4.14 -16.22 15.38
CA ASP A 130 4.66 -17.32 16.18
C ASP A 130 6.14 -17.62 15.85
N GLY A 131 7.05 -16.93 16.55
CA GLY A 131 8.49 -17.21 16.56
C GLY A 131 9.37 -15.96 16.47
N ASN A 132 10.46 -15.94 17.25
CA ASN A 132 11.63 -15.04 17.16
C ASN A 132 11.43 -13.54 17.43
N LEU A 133 10.40 -13.10 18.16
CA LEU A 133 10.47 -11.79 18.80
C LEU A 133 11.31 -11.91 20.07
N ASP A 134 12.51 -11.32 20.05
CA ASP A 134 13.28 -11.09 21.26
C ASP A 134 12.52 -10.07 22.11
N GLU A 135 11.84 -10.53 23.18
CA GLU A 135 11.09 -9.67 24.10
C GLU A 135 11.95 -8.51 24.63
N SER A 136 13.26 -8.70 24.77
CA SER A 136 14.18 -7.66 25.27
C SER A 136 14.49 -6.56 24.26
N SER A 137 14.19 -6.78 22.98
CA SER A 137 14.37 -5.79 21.90
C SER A 137 13.22 -4.78 21.79
N GLY A 138 12.12 -5.01 22.52
CA GLY A 138 10.95 -4.12 22.52
C GLY A 138 11.29 -2.77 23.13
N ARG A 139 11.15 -1.71 22.33
CA ARG A 139 11.26 -0.33 22.81
C ARG A 139 9.95 0.09 23.43
N VAL A 140 10.00 0.51 24.69
CA VAL A 140 8.84 0.98 25.44
C VAL A 140 8.82 2.50 25.43
N GLU A 141 7.69 3.08 25.05
CA GLU A 141 7.43 4.52 25.08
C GLU A 141 6.06 4.79 25.71
N VAL A 142 5.95 5.86 26.50
CA VAL A 142 4.66 6.30 27.06
C VAL A 142 4.29 7.61 26.39
N LEU A 143 3.22 7.57 25.59
CA LEU A 143 2.68 8.78 24.96
C LEU A 143 1.72 9.47 25.92
N HIS A 144 1.89 10.78 26.05
CA HIS A 144 0.99 11.69 26.76
C HIS A 144 0.26 12.59 25.76
N GLU A 145 -0.73 13.35 26.23
CA GLU A 145 -1.49 14.28 25.40
C GLU A 145 -0.59 15.20 24.58
N GLY A 146 -0.82 15.24 23.26
CA GLY A 146 -0.03 16.01 22.31
C GLY A 146 1.14 15.25 21.68
N ASP A 147 1.59 14.14 22.28
CA ASP A 147 2.68 13.34 21.71
C ASP A 147 2.24 12.65 20.41
N MET A 148 3.21 12.47 19.51
CA MET A 148 3.05 11.68 18.29
C MET A 148 4.12 10.60 18.18
N MET A 149 3.74 9.45 17.64
CA MET A 149 4.65 8.34 17.35
C MET A 149 4.39 7.80 15.95
N TYR A 150 5.47 7.60 15.18
CA TYR A 150 5.41 6.93 13.89
C TYR A 150 5.87 5.48 14.05
N ILE A 151 5.07 4.53 13.57
CA ILE A 151 5.41 3.11 13.49
C ILE A 151 5.40 2.71 12.01
N PRO A 152 6.53 2.28 11.44
CA PRO A 152 6.57 1.77 10.07
C PRO A 152 5.81 0.45 9.94
N ARG A 153 5.25 0.18 8.76
CA ARG A 153 4.60 -1.11 8.49
C ARG A 153 5.54 -2.30 8.73
N GLY A 154 4.99 -3.39 9.26
CA GLY A 154 5.75 -4.58 9.65
C GLY A 154 6.44 -4.49 11.03
N TYR A 155 6.44 -3.33 11.70
CA TYR A 155 6.92 -3.25 13.08
C TYR A 155 5.85 -3.77 14.04
N VAL A 156 6.22 -4.81 14.78
CA VAL A 156 5.32 -5.42 15.76
C VAL A 156 5.13 -4.46 16.92
N HIS A 157 3.90 -4.32 17.41
CA HIS A 157 3.59 -3.43 18.50
C HIS A 157 2.38 -3.87 19.33
N GLU A 158 2.31 -3.36 20.55
CA GLU A 158 1.15 -3.47 21.42
C GLU A 158 1.01 -2.19 22.26
N ALA A 159 -0.22 -1.88 22.69
CA ALA A 159 -0.51 -0.67 23.45
C ALA A 159 -1.41 -0.98 24.66
N ARG A 160 -0.98 -0.51 25.84
CA ARG A 160 -1.71 -0.67 27.11
C ARG A 160 -1.99 0.69 27.73
N THR A 161 -3.20 0.87 28.24
CA THR A 161 -3.53 2.04 29.06
C THR A 161 -3.03 1.77 30.48
N ASP A 162 -1.81 2.20 30.78
CA ASP A 162 -1.19 2.02 32.10
C ASP A 162 -1.64 3.13 33.07
N VAL A 163 -1.68 2.82 34.37
CA VAL A 163 -2.22 3.70 35.44
C VAL A 163 -1.08 4.22 36.34
N SER A 164 0.08 4.49 35.75
CA SER A 164 1.27 4.96 36.47
C SER A 164 1.33 6.50 36.56
N GLY A 165 0.23 7.12 37.01
CA GLY A 165 0.15 8.56 37.25
C GLY A 165 -1.05 8.93 38.12
N SER A 166 -0.83 9.76 39.14
CA SER A 166 -1.78 10.05 40.23
C SER A 166 -2.83 11.12 39.90
N GLU A 167 -3.35 11.17 38.67
CA GLU A 167 -4.32 12.20 38.29
C GLU A 167 -5.56 11.67 37.56
N VAL A 168 -6.66 12.35 37.83
CA VAL A 168 -8.06 12.01 37.57
C VAL A 168 -8.35 12.08 36.06
N ASN A 169 -8.03 11.02 35.32
CA ASN A 169 -8.70 10.58 34.08
C ASN A 169 -7.96 9.34 33.53
N ASP A 170 -8.23 8.18 34.10
CA ASP A 170 -7.50 6.92 33.83
C ASP A 170 -7.78 6.30 32.44
N CYS A 171 -8.29 7.05 31.46
CA CYS A 171 -8.56 6.56 30.11
C CYS A 171 -7.56 7.11 29.09
N SER A 172 -7.49 6.48 27.92
CA SER A 172 -6.59 6.86 26.83
C SER A 172 -7.36 7.01 25.54
N LEU A 173 -7.19 8.14 24.86
CA LEU A 173 -7.75 8.41 23.54
C LEU A 173 -6.62 8.77 22.57
N HIS A 174 -6.52 8.07 21.45
CA HIS A 174 -5.61 8.46 20.38
C HIS A 174 -6.27 8.36 19.01
N LEU A 175 -5.77 9.18 18.09
CA LEU A 175 -6.05 9.10 16.66
C LEU A 175 -4.88 8.41 15.97
N THR A 176 -5.16 7.35 15.22
CA THR A 176 -4.19 6.67 14.37
C THR A 176 -4.43 7.07 12.93
N LEU A 177 -3.41 7.65 12.30
CA LEU A 177 -3.40 8.03 10.89
C LEU A 177 -2.62 6.97 10.11
N ALA A 178 -3.34 6.16 9.35
CA ALA A 178 -2.84 5.03 8.58
C ALA A 178 -2.40 5.46 7.18
N ILE A 179 -1.10 5.48 6.92
CA ILE A 179 -0.51 5.76 5.61
C ILE A 179 -0.48 4.46 4.81
N GLU A 180 -1.51 4.29 4.00
CA GLU A 180 -1.72 3.16 3.09
C GLU A 180 -0.86 3.35 1.83
N VAL A 181 -0.13 2.31 1.43
CA VAL A 181 0.68 2.33 0.21
C VAL A 181 0.12 1.27 -0.73
N GLU A 182 -0.74 1.71 -1.64
CA GLU A 182 -1.34 0.84 -2.67
C GLU A 182 -0.26 0.36 -3.64
N ALA A 183 -0.48 -0.80 -4.25
CA ALA A 183 0.48 -1.45 -5.15
C ALA A 183 1.08 -0.52 -6.25
N PRO A 184 0.31 0.38 -6.92
CA PRO A 184 0.88 1.28 -7.92
C PRO A 184 1.86 2.31 -7.35
N PHE A 185 1.77 2.61 -6.05
CA PHE A 185 2.54 3.66 -5.37
C PHE A 185 3.68 3.10 -4.50
N GLU A 186 3.97 1.80 -4.62
CA GLU A 186 5.25 1.20 -4.26
C GLU A 186 6.27 1.36 -5.39
N TRP A 187 7.54 1.10 -5.10
CA TRP A 187 8.59 1.10 -6.12
C TRP A 187 8.43 0.00 -7.18
N GLU A 188 7.79 -1.12 -6.82
CA GLU A 188 7.31 -2.13 -7.77
C GLU A 188 6.30 -1.54 -8.76
N GLY A 189 5.26 -0.87 -8.24
CA GLY A 189 4.27 -0.17 -9.06
C GLY A 189 4.91 0.84 -10.00
N PHE A 190 5.84 1.66 -9.49
CA PHE A 190 6.59 2.62 -10.30
C PHE A 190 7.40 1.95 -11.42
N ALA A 191 8.03 0.79 -11.16
CA ALA A 191 8.74 0.02 -12.17
C ALA A 191 7.80 -0.50 -13.28
N HIS A 192 6.61 -0.97 -12.92
CA HIS A 192 5.59 -1.36 -13.89
C HIS A 192 5.07 -0.18 -14.71
N ILE A 193 4.84 0.98 -14.08
CA ILE A 193 4.45 2.21 -14.79
C ILE A 193 5.53 2.59 -15.80
N ALA A 194 6.80 2.57 -15.38
CA ALA A 194 7.92 2.91 -16.25
C ALA A 194 8.05 1.95 -17.43
N LEU A 195 7.86 0.64 -17.19
CA LEU A 195 7.83 -0.38 -18.24
C LEU A 195 6.72 -0.13 -19.24
N HIS A 196 5.52 0.13 -18.76
CA HIS A 196 4.34 0.42 -19.59
C HIS A 196 4.60 1.64 -20.48
N CYS A 197 5.03 2.77 -19.90
CA CYS A 197 5.34 3.99 -20.64
C CYS A 197 6.43 3.77 -21.70
N TRP A 198 7.48 3.02 -21.36
CA TRP A 198 8.56 2.72 -22.29
C TRP A 198 8.10 1.83 -23.44
N ALA A 199 7.33 0.77 -23.15
CA ALA A 199 6.81 -0.16 -24.15
C ALA A 199 5.87 0.54 -25.15
N GLU A 200 4.96 1.39 -24.67
CA GLU A 200 4.07 2.20 -25.52
C GLU A 200 4.86 3.11 -26.47
N LYS A 201 5.94 3.75 -25.98
CA LYS A 201 6.82 4.57 -26.84
C LYS A 201 7.57 3.75 -27.89
N GLN A 202 7.95 2.50 -27.61
CA GLN A 202 8.57 1.63 -28.61
C GLN A 202 7.58 1.27 -29.73
N GLN A 203 6.32 0.99 -29.38
CA GLN A 203 5.27 0.70 -30.36
C GLN A 203 5.04 1.89 -31.30
N LEU A 204 5.00 3.12 -30.78
CA LEU A 204 4.80 4.34 -31.55
C LEU A 204 5.97 4.65 -32.50
N ARG A 205 7.21 4.35 -32.08
CA ARG A 205 8.41 4.60 -32.89
C ARG A 205 8.62 3.60 -34.03
N GLY A 206 7.87 2.49 -34.05
CA GLY A 206 8.03 1.44 -35.06
C GLY A 206 9.45 0.85 -35.10
N SER A 207 10.14 0.81 -33.95
CA SER A 207 11.55 0.40 -33.88
C SER A 207 11.79 -1.00 -34.49
N GLN A 208 12.66 -1.05 -35.48
CA GLN A 208 13.18 -2.23 -36.20
C GLN A 208 14.19 -3.06 -35.37
N SER A 209 13.95 -3.35 -34.10
CA SER A 209 14.88 -4.16 -33.31
C SER A 209 14.33 -5.55 -33.01
N VAL A 210 14.87 -6.50 -33.78
CA VAL A 210 14.82 -7.97 -33.66
C VAL A 210 13.44 -8.59 -33.86
N GLU A 211 13.38 -9.44 -34.88
CA GLU A 211 12.23 -10.20 -35.37
C GLU A 211 11.66 -11.11 -34.27
N PHE A 212 10.71 -10.58 -33.50
CA PHE A 212 9.52 -11.32 -33.09
C PHE A 212 8.40 -10.73 -33.93
N GLU A 213 7.84 -11.49 -34.87
CA GLU A 213 6.98 -10.98 -35.93
C GLU A 213 5.86 -10.05 -35.41
N GLY A 214 5.95 -8.75 -35.73
CA GLY A 214 4.85 -7.79 -35.64
C GLY A 214 4.78 -6.90 -34.38
N LYS A 215 3.95 -5.84 -34.47
CA LYS A 215 3.73 -4.81 -33.43
C LYS A 215 3.18 -5.37 -32.10
N ALA A 216 2.64 -6.59 -32.10
CA ALA A 216 2.20 -7.30 -30.89
C ALA A 216 3.37 -7.77 -30.02
N GLY A 217 4.58 -7.95 -30.59
CA GLY A 217 5.74 -8.49 -29.87
C GLY A 217 6.21 -7.61 -28.71
N ALA A 218 6.12 -6.28 -28.81
CA ALA A 218 6.52 -5.37 -27.73
C ALA A 218 5.55 -5.42 -26.54
N SER A 219 4.25 -5.50 -26.79
CA SER A 219 3.21 -5.58 -25.76
C SER A 219 3.28 -6.94 -25.03
N LEU A 220 3.48 -8.04 -25.77
CA LEU A 220 3.69 -9.37 -25.18
C LEU A 220 5.00 -9.44 -24.37
N SER A 221 6.10 -8.86 -24.89
CA SER A 221 7.36 -8.78 -24.15
C SER A 221 7.23 -7.97 -22.85
N ALA A 222 6.43 -6.91 -22.87
CA ALA A 222 6.13 -6.14 -21.67
C ALA A 222 5.40 -7.00 -20.63
N ILE A 223 4.42 -7.82 -21.03
CA ILE A 223 3.70 -8.72 -20.11
C ILE A 223 4.69 -9.66 -19.40
N VAL A 224 5.60 -10.31 -20.14
CA VAL A 224 6.62 -11.19 -19.54
C VAL A 224 7.48 -10.44 -18.53
N LEU A 225 7.90 -9.22 -18.88
CA LEU A 225 8.74 -8.43 -18.00
C LEU A 225 7.97 -7.87 -16.77
N HIS A 226 6.67 -7.59 -16.89
CA HIS A 226 5.83 -7.31 -15.72
C HIS A 226 5.82 -8.51 -14.76
N VAL A 227 5.59 -9.72 -15.27
CA VAL A 227 5.64 -10.94 -14.43
C VAL A 227 7.02 -11.11 -13.79
N ALA A 228 8.09 -10.91 -14.56
CA ALA A 228 9.44 -11.06 -14.06
C ALA A 228 9.81 -10.01 -12.97
N ILE A 229 9.33 -8.77 -13.10
CA ILE A 229 9.48 -7.73 -12.07
C ILE A 229 8.71 -8.11 -10.80
N ARG A 230 7.48 -8.63 -10.94
CA ARG A 230 6.68 -9.09 -9.79
C ARG A 230 7.40 -10.20 -9.03
N LEU A 231 7.91 -11.21 -9.72
CA LEU A 231 8.68 -12.30 -9.08
C LEU A 231 9.92 -11.77 -8.34
N LEU A 232 10.65 -10.85 -8.94
CA LEU A 232 11.81 -10.23 -8.29
C LEU A 232 11.41 -9.46 -7.01
N SER A 233 10.31 -8.70 -7.07
CA SER A 233 9.83 -7.86 -5.96
C SER A 233 9.43 -8.64 -4.71
N ASP A 234 9.14 -9.94 -4.84
CA ASP A 234 8.82 -10.81 -3.71
C ASP A 234 10.06 -11.16 -2.85
N SER A 235 11.26 -10.94 -3.39
CA SER A 235 12.53 -11.19 -2.68
C SER A 235 13.37 -9.93 -2.44
N GLU A 236 13.03 -8.81 -3.09
CA GLU A 236 13.84 -7.59 -3.09
C GLU A 236 13.19 -6.45 -2.27
N PRO A 237 13.72 -6.11 -1.07
CA PRO A 237 13.08 -5.14 -0.16
C PRO A 237 12.87 -3.74 -0.72
N VAL A 238 13.70 -3.30 -1.67
CA VAL A 238 13.59 -1.94 -2.24
C VAL A 238 12.29 -1.76 -3.03
N PHE A 239 11.78 -2.82 -3.67
CA PHE A 239 10.53 -2.77 -4.45
C PHE A 239 9.31 -2.55 -3.58
N ARG A 240 9.35 -3.08 -2.35
CA ARG A 240 8.27 -2.93 -1.36
C ARG A 240 8.32 -1.62 -0.59
N LYS A 241 9.21 -0.68 -0.93
CA LYS A 241 9.21 0.65 -0.30
C LYS A 241 8.20 1.55 -1.00
N ALA A 242 7.62 2.49 -0.25
CA ALA A 242 6.76 3.52 -0.81
C ALA A 242 7.54 4.36 -1.85
N CYS A 243 6.93 4.59 -3.00
CA CYS A 243 7.43 5.50 -4.02
C CYS A 243 6.96 6.92 -3.67
N MET A 244 7.90 7.83 -3.41
CA MET A 244 7.62 9.20 -2.96
C MET A 244 7.88 10.24 -4.05
N VAL A 245 7.79 9.85 -5.31
CA VAL A 245 8.06 10.74 -6.47
C VAL A 245 7.07 11.91 -6.56
N ALA A 246 5.85 11.73 -6.03
CA ALA A 246 4.82 12.76 -5.96
C ALA A 246 4.73 13.44 -4.57
N ALA A 247 5.66 13.17 -3.66
CA ALA A 247 5.66 13.80 -2.35
C ALA A 247 5.85 15.32 -2.47
N LYS A 248 5.10 16.06 -1.67
CA LYS A 248 5.14 17.53 -1.64
C LYS A 248 5.98 18.00 -0.46
N ALA A 249 6.67 19.13 -0.62
CA ALA A 249 7.27 19.80 0.53
C ALA A 249 6.18 20.42 1.41
N ALA A 250 6.37 20.41 2.73
CA ALA A 250 5.52 21.18 3.62
C ALA A 250 5.67 22.67 3.23
N THR A 251 4.60 23.28 2.71
CA THR A 251 4.58 24.71 2.41
C THR A 251 4.46 25.49 3.71
N SER A 252 5.55 25.62 4.44
CA SER A 252 5.67 26.67 5.45
C SER A 252 5.59 28.01 4.73
N SER A 253 4.71 28.90 5.18
CA SER A 253 4.48 30.25 4.65
C SER A 253 5.69 31.21 4.78
N SER A 254 6.85 30.71 5.18
CA SER A 254 8.13 31.43 5.19
C SER A 254 8.97 31.06 3.96
N SER A 255 9.49 32.05 3.25
CA SER A 255 10.44 31.92 2.14
C SER A 255 11.81 31.41 2.60
N CYS A 256 11.89 30.16 3.05
CA CYS A 256 13.13 29.55 3.53
C CYS A 256 13.80 28.73 2.41
N THR A 257 15.03 29.12 2.06
CA THR A 257 15.92 28.43 1.11
C THR A 257 16.15 26.96 1.47
N SER A 258 15.98 26.58 2.73
CA SER A 258 16.10 25.20 3.23
C SER A 258 15.06 24.24 2.64
N THR A 259 13.83 24.69 2.39
CA THR A 259 12.75 23.81 1.92
C THR A 259 12.97 23.36 0.47
N THR A 260 13.52 24.24 -0.37
CA THR A 260 13.90 23.91 -1.75
C THR A 260 15.01 22.85 -1.79
N THR A 261 16.04 23.00 -0.96
CA THR A 261 17.15 22.03 -0.88
C THR A 261 16.69 20.63 -0.42
N HIS A 262 15.73 20.55 0.50
CA HIS A 262 15.18 19.26 0.94
C HIS A 262 14.38 18.55 -0.18
N LEU A 263 13.61 19.30 -0.97
CA LEU A 263 12.84 18.74 -2.06
C LEU A 263 13.74 18.27 -3.22
N GLU A 264 14.79 19.02 -3.54
CA GLU A 264 15.80 18.62 -4.52
C GLU A 264 16.54 17.36 -4.06
N ALA A 265 16.93 17.29 -2.77
CA ALA A 265 17.54 16.10 -2.20
C ALA A 265 16.60 14.88 -2.25
N LEU A 266 15.30 15.07 -1.96
CA LEU A 266 14.31 14.01 -2.06
C LEU A 266 14.18 13.51 -3.50
N ARG A 267 14.01 14.43 -4.48
CA ARG A 267 13.93 14.08 -5.91
C ARG A 267 15.18 13.34 -6.38
N SER A 268 16.37 13.79 -6.00
CA SER A 268 17.62 13.10 -6.29
C SER A 268 17.63 11.70 -5.68
N SER A 269 17.20 11.55 -4.44
CA SER A 269 17.12 10.24 -3.76
C SER A 269 16.12 9.31 -4.43
N GLN A 270 14.98 9.82 -4.91
CA GLN A 270 13.99 9.01 -5.64
C GLN A 270 14.59 8.53 -6.97
N ARG A 271 15.26 9.41 -7.74
CA ARG A 271 15.94 9.00 -8.98
C ARG A 271 17.00 7.93 -8.72
N SER A 272 17.86 8.10 -7.72
CA SER A 272 18.88 7.11 -7.38
C SER A 272 18.27 5.77 -6.96
N THR A 273 17.10 5.78 -6.29
CA THR A 273 16.36 4.55 -5.94
C THR A 273 15.83 3.86 -7.20
N PHE A 274 15.33 4.63 -8.16
CA PHE A 274 14.90 4.09 -9.46
C PHE A 274 16.08 3.49 -10.25
N ASP A 275 17.23 4.16 -10.29
CA ASP A 275 18.43 3.64 -10.95
C ASP A 275 18.87 2.30 -10.34
N GLU A 276 18.79 2.17 -9.01
CA GLU A 276 19.07 0.92 -8.29
C GLU A 276 18.05 -0.18 -8.61
N ILE A 277 16.77 0.16 -8.75
CA ILE A 277 15.73 -0.77 -9.20
C ILE A 277 16.02 -1.27 -10.60
N LEU A 278 16.34 -0.39 -11.55
CA LEU A 278 16.70 -0.77 -12.92
C LEU A 278 17.91 -1.68 -12.96
N ARG A 279 18.93 -1.41 -12.13
CA ARG A 279 20.10 -2.27 -11.98
C ARG A 279 19.71 -3.66 -11.48
N LYS A 280 18.84 -3.76 -10.47
CA LYS A 280 18.32 -5.05 -9.97
C LYS A 280 17.51 -5.80 -11.02
N ILE A 281 16.67 -5.10 -11.79
CA ILE A 281 15.90 -5.72 -12.88
C ILE A 281 16.86 -6.28 -13.94
N ASP A 282 17.85 -5.50 -14.38
CA ASP A 282 18.79 -5.96 -15.42
C ASP A 282 19.60 -7.18 -14.95
N GLN A 283 20.07 -7.19 -13.70
CA GLN A 283 20.97 -8.22 -13.18
C GLN A 283 20.27 -9.47 -12.63
N SER A 284 19.11 -9.33 -11.98
CA SER A 284 18.52 -10.39 -11.16
C SER A 284 17.16 -10.88 -11.68
N CYS A 285 16.50 -10.14 -12.57
CA CYS A 285 15.20 -10.53 -13.10
C CYS A 285 15.35 -11.68 -14.12
N SER A 286 14.67 -12.81 -13.85
CA SER A 286 14.71 -14.03 -14.65
C SER A 286 13.54 -14.10 -15.63
N ILE A 287 13.83 -13.91 -16.92
CA ILE A 287 12.83 -14.07 -17.99
C ILE A 287 12.36 -15.53 -18.06
N LYS A 288 13.27 -16.47 -17.85
CA LYS A 288 12.96 -17.91 -17.88
C LYS A 288 11.92 -18.29 -16.82
N GLU A 289 12.11 -17.82 -15.59
CA GLU A 289 11.19 -18.10 -14.49
C GLU A 289 9.81 -17.46 -14.71
N ALA A 290 9.79 -16.24 -15.25
CA ALA A 290 8.54 -15.57 -15.63
C ALA A 290 7.77 -16.37 -16.70
N LEU A 291 8.47 -16.87 -17.73
CA LEU A 291 7.87 -17.73 -18.75
C LEU A 291 7.38 -19.06 -18.17
N GLU A 292 8.15 -19.71 -17.32
CA GLU A 292 7.74 -20.95 -16.63
C GLU A 292 6.45 -20.72 -15.83
N ARG A 293 6.33 -19.58 -15.14
CA ARG A 293 5.12 -19.21 -14.39
C ARG A 293 3.92 -18.93 -15.30
N ILE A 294 4.15 -18.22 -16.41
CA ILE A 294 3.12 -17.96 -17.43
C ILE A 294 2.61 -19.26 -18.04
N VAL A 295 3.51 -20.14 -18.48
CA VAL A 295 3.15 -21.43 -19.09
C VAL A 295 2.35 -22.31 -18.13
N SER A 296 2.74 -22.36 -16.85
CA SER A 296 1.97 -23.09 -15.82
C SER A 296 0.56 -22.52 -15.66
N ALA A 297 0.42 -21.20 -15.50
CA ALA A 297 -0.88 -20.55 -15.33
C ALA A 297 -1.79 -20.74 -16.58
N VAL A 298 -1.24 -20.65 -17.79
CA VAL A 298 -1.99 -20.90 -19.04
C VAL A 298 -2.49 -22.34 -19.13
N ARG A 299 -1.63 -23.32 -18.81
CA ARG A 299 -2.01 -24.75 -18.81
C ARG A 299 -3.08 -25.08 -17.78
N GLU A 300 -3.01 -24.44 -16.62
CA GLU A 300 -3.94 -24.63 -15.50
C GLU A 300 -5.23 -23.80 -15.66
N ARG A 301 -5.28 -22.86 -16.63
CA ARG A 301 -6.35 -21.86 -16.76
C ARG A 301 -6.56 -21.07 -15.48
N ASP A 302 -5.45 -20.72 -14.81
CA ASP A 302 -5.45 -19.95 -13.57
C ASP A 302 -5.52 -18.44 -13.86
N ASP A 303 -6.74 -17.94 -14.01
CA ASP A 303 -7.01 -16.50 -14.16
C ASP A 303 -6.60 -15.69 -12.92
N GLY A 304 -6.46 -16.34 -11.76
CA GLY A 304 -6.11 -15.71 -10.48
C GLY A 304 -4.65 -15.26 -10.40
N ALA A 305 -3.74 -16.00 -11.03
CA ALA A 305 -2.29 -15.80 -10.95
C ALA A 305 -1.83 -14.37 -11.31
N PHE A 306 -2.59 -13.66 -12.16
CA PHE A 306 -2.22 -12.36 -12.70
C PHE A 306 -3.22 -11.24 -12.37
N GLN A 307 -4.18 -11.46 -11.46
CA GLN A 307 -5.15 -10.41 -11.07
C GLN A 307 -4.49 -9.15 -10.49
N TRP A 308 -3.30 -9.29 -9.91
CA TRP A 308 -2.48 -8.18 -9.43
C TRP A 308 -2.13 -7.17 -10.54
N MET A 309 -2.11 -7.58 -11.82
CA MET A 309 -1.84 -6.69 -12.96
C MET A 309 -3.04 -5.81 -13.34
N SER A 310 -4.23 -6.08 -12.79
CA SER A 310 -5.48 -5.43 -13.24
C SER A 310 -5.46 -3.90 -13.11
N TRP A 311 -4.72 -3.34 -12.14
CA TRP A 311 -4.59 -1.89 -11.99
C TRP A 311 -3.86 -1.23 -13.17
N LEU A 312 -3.05 -1.97 -13.95
CA LEU A 312 -2.37 -1.46 -15.15
C LEU A 312 -3.34 -0.99 -16.23
N ARG A 313 -4.60 -1.44 -16.21
CA ARG A 313 -5.67 -0.94 -17.11
C ARG A 313 -5.90 0.57 -17.01
N HIS A 314 -5.50 1.17 -15.89
CA HIS A 314 -5.66 2.61 -15.65
C HIS A 314 -4.53 3.44 -16.25
N LEU A 315 -3.47 2.80 -16.77
CA LEU A 315 -2.43 3.48 -17.51
C LEU A 315 -2.86 3.76 -18.96
N PRO A 316 -2.42 4.87 -19.56
CA PRO A 316 -2.77 5.18 -20.95
C PRO A 316 -2.34 4.06 -21.90
N GLN A 317 -3.26 3.56 -22.72
CA GLN A 317 -2.97 2.64 -23.81
C GLN A 317 -3.26 3.36 -25.13
N GLN A 318 -2.24 3.58 -25.95
CA GLN A 318 -2.46 4.02 -27.32
C GLN A 318 -2.68 2.78 -28.17
N GLY A 319 -3.95 2.49 -28.47
CA GLY A 319 -4.31 1.32 -29.30
C GLY A 319 -3.46 1.25 -30.56
N THR A 320 -3.01 0.05 -30.92
CA THR A 320 -2.24 -0.14 -32.15
C THR A 320 -3.06 0.27 -33.38
N ALA A 321 -2.42 0.53 -34.51
CA ALA A 321 -3.14 0.73 -35.79
C ALA A 321 -4.04 -0.46 -36.20
N ALA A 322 -3.91 -1.61 -35.52
CA ALA A 322 -4.74 -2.82 -35.66
C ALA A 322 -5.77 -3.01 -34.53
N GLY A 323 -5.87 -2.07 -33.56
CA GLY A 323 -6.85 -2.12 -32.48
C GLY A 323 -6.55 -3.10 -31.33
N TYR A 324 -5.37 -3.72 -31.31
CA TYR A 324 -4.96 -4.62 -30.21
C TYR A 324 -4.66 -3.78 -28.95
N ILE A 325 -5.44 -4.03 -27.89
CA ILE A 325 -5.38 -3.42 -26.56
C ILE A 325 -5.29 -4.59 -25.57
N ILE A 326 -4.37 -4.52 -24.60
CA ILE A 326 -4.27 -5.56 -23.57
C ILE A 326 -5.39 -5.33 -22.56
N ASP A 327 -6.27 -6.32 -22.42
CA ASP A 327 -7.21 -6.37 -21.31
C ASP A 327 -6.49 -6.85 -20.05
N PHE A 328 -6.01 -5.91 -19.22
CA PHE A 328 -5.37 -6.26 -17.96
C PHE A 328 -6.33 -6.88 -16.92
N CYS A 329 -7.65 -6.87 -17.16
CA CYS A 329 -8.60 -7.63 -16.34
C CYS A 329 -8.69 -9.10 -16.76
N ASN A 330 -8.27 -9.42 -17.98
CA ASN A 330 -8.27 -10.77 -18.54
C ASN A 330 -7.04 -10.97 -19.45
N VAL A 331 -5.88 -11.09 -18.82
CA VAL A 331 -4.60 -11.26 -19.54
C VAL A 331 -4.42 -12.69 -20.09
N LEU A 332 -5.22 -13.67 -19.68
CA LEU A 332 -5.02 -15.07 -20.05
C LEU A 332 -5.00 -15.25 -21.57
N GLY A 333 -5.91 -14.61 -22.31
CA GLY A 333 -5.93 -14.68 -23.77
C GLY A 333 -4.68 -14.08 -24.44
N ALA A 334 -4.08 -13.04 -23.86
CA ALA A 334 -2.80 -12.50 -24.34
C ALA A 334 -1.63 -13.43 -24.02
N LEU A 335 -1.70 -14.13 -22.88
CA LEU A 335 -0.69 -15.12 -22.47
C LEU A 335 -0.76 -16.40 -23.31
N GLU A 336 -1.95 -16.86 -23.71
CA GLU A 336 -2.11 -18.01 -24.63
C GLU A 336 -1.39 -17.75 -25.95
N ALA A 337 -1.63 -16.60 -26.57
CA ALA A 337 -0.93 -16.20 -27.80
C ALA A 337 0.60 -16.10 -27.61
N LEU A 338 1.04 -15.68 -26.42
CA LEU A 338 2.46 -15.62 -26.07
C LEU A 338 3.08 -17.02 -25.99
N VAL A 339 2.40 -17.96 -25.34
CA VAL A 339 2.88 -19.35 -25.20
C VAL A 339 2.97 -20.03 -26.56
N GLU A 340 1.99 -19.85 -27.43
CA GLU A 340 2.03 -20.38 -28.81
C GLU A 340 3.23 -19.85 -29.61
N ALA A 341 3.50 -18.55 -29.49
CA ALA A 341 4.65 -17.92 -30.15
C ALA A 341 5.99 -18.41 -29.55
N PHE A 342 6.06 -18.60 -28.24
CA PHE A 342 7.26 -19.11 -27.55
C PHE A 342 7.57 -20.56 -27.92
N ASP A 343 6.57 -21.44 -27.99
CA ASP A 343 6.75 -22.86 -28.32
C ASP A 343 7.26 -23.08 -29.76
N SER A 344 7.09 -22.10 -30.65
CA SER A 344 7.52 -22.17 -32.04
C SER A 344 9.04 -21.99 -32.23
N ASP A 345 9.67 -21.06 -31.51
CA ASP A 345 11.14 -20.88 -31.43
C ASP A 345 11.57 -20.37 -30.05
N PRO A 346 11.78 -21.27 -29.07
CA PRO A 346 12.09 -20.88 -27.69
C PRO A 346 13.41 -20.12 -27.54
N GLY A 347 14.40 -20.43 -28.37
CA GLY A 347 15.74 -19.85 -28.30
C GLY A 347 15.73 -18.39 -28.72
N GLN A 348 15.19 -18.12 -29.92
CA GLN A 348 15.06 -16.77 -30.43
C GLN A 348 14.13 -15.92 -29.55
N ALA A 349 13.04 -16.49 -29.04
CA ALA A 349 12.12 -15.80 -28.13
C ALA A 349 12.81 -15.35 -26.84
N LEU A 350 13.59 -16.23 -26.21
CA LEU A 350 14.30 -15.92 -24.97
C LEU A 350 15.36 -14.83 -25.16
N ASP A 351 16.10 -14.88 -26.26
CA ASP A 351 17.08 -13.85 -26.63
C ASP A 351 16.40 -12.50 -26.88
N GLY A 352 15.27 -12.49 -27.59
CA GLY A 352 14.46 -11.31 -27.84
C GLY A 352 13.93 -10.67 -26.56
N LEU A 353 13.37 -11.47 -25.65
CA LEU A 353 12.86 -11.01 -24.35
C LEU A 353 13.98 -10.48 -23.45
N THR A 354 15.15 -11.12 -23.47
CA THR A 354 16.33 -10.66 -22.75
C THR A 354 16.84 -9.33 -23.30
N ALA A 355 16.88 -9.18 -24.62
CA ALA A 355 17.24 -7.92 -25.27
C ALA A 355 16.22 -6.81 -24.98
N PHE A 356 14.92 -7.14 -24.91
CA PHE A 356 13.85 -6.23 -24.51
C PHE A 356 14.06 -5.73 -23.08
N LYS A 357 14.32 -6.64 -22.12
CA LYS A 357 14.65 -6.31 -20.72
C LYS A 357 15.83 -5.35 -20.62
N SER A 358 16.97 -5.68 -21.22
CA SER A 358 18.14 -4.79 -21.19
C SER A 358 17.93 -3.51 -22.00
N GLY A 359 17.03 -3.51 -22.97
CA GLY A 359 16.58 -2.33 -23.70
C GLY A 359 15.78 -1.37 -22.82
N PHE A 360 14.88 -1.91 -21.99
CA PHE A 360 14.12 -1.19 -20.98
C PHE A 360 15.04 -0.56 -19.94
N CYS A 361 15.87 -1.37 -19.26
CA CYS A 361 16.72 -0.90 -18.16
C CYS A 361 17.71 0.19 -18.58
N ARG A 362 18.12 0.23 -19.85
CA ARG A 362 19.08 1.24 -20.36
C ARG A 362 18.45 2.52 -20.89
N ARG A 363 17.17 2.49 -21.29
CA ARG A 363 16.57 3.57 -22.10
C ARG A 363 15.24 4.08 -21.57
N VAL A 364 14.69 3.50 -20.50
CA VAL A 364 13.51 4.05 -19.84
C VAL A 364 13.82 5.44 -19.28
N ALA A 365 12.91 6.38 -19.50
CA ALA A 365 13.03 7.72 -18.92
C ALA A 365 12.22 7.80 -17.63
N TYR A 366 12.88 8.27 -16.57
CA TYR A 366 12.28 8.44 -15.24
C TYR A 366 11.12 9.44 -15.28
N GLU A 367 11.24 10.51 -16.07
CA GLU A 367 10.28 11.60 -16.18
C GLU A 367 8.94 11.13 -16.75
N ASP A 368 8.97 10.24 -17.74
CA ASP A 368 7.77 9.66 -18.33
C ASP A 368 6.96 8.87 -17.30
N ALA A 369 7.66 8.10 -16.47
CA ALA A 369 7.05 7.33 -15.39
C ALA A 369 6.47 8.25 -14.30
N CYS A 370 7.14 9.36 -13.98
CA CYS A 370 6.62 10.36 -13.04
C CYS A 370 5.31 11.00 -13.51
N GLU A 371 5.19 11.31 -14.80
CA GLU A 371 3.96 11.89 -15.37
C GLU A 371 2.78 10.92 -15.29
N ALA A 372 3.00 9.67 -15.71
CA ALA A 372 1.98 8.62 -15.63
C ALA A 372 1.60 8.28 -14.17
N PHE A 373 2.58 8.23 -13.27
CA PHE A 373 2.37 8.06 -11.84
C PHE A 373 1.50 9.19 -11.26
N GLY A 374 1.79 10.45 -11.60
CA GLY A 374 1.02 11.60 -11.13
C GLY A 374 -0.43 11.57 -11.62
N THR A 375 -0.63 11.17 -12.89
CA THR A 375 -1.97 11.01 -13.46
C THR A 375 -2.77 9.91 -12.74
N LEU A 376 -2.14 8.75 -12.51
CA LEU A 376 -2.75 7.64 -11.79
C LEU A 376 -3.08 8.01 -10.34
N LEU A 377 -2.18 8.71 -9.66
CA LEU A 377 -2.37 9.19 -8.30
C LEU A 377 -3.59 10.12 -8.20
N GLU A 378 -3.74 11.05 -9.14
CA GLU A 378 -4.89 11.96 -9.17
C GLU A 378 -6.20 11.18 -9.39
N MET A 379 -6.22 10.17 -10.27
CA MET A 379 -7.39 9.31 -10.45
C MET A 379 -7.82 8.61 -9.15
N TYR A 380 -6.88 8.02 -8.41
CA TYR A 380 -7.14 7.38 -7.12
C TYR A 380 -7.67 8.40 -6.09
N ARG A 381 -7.05 9.58 -6.02
CA ARG A 381 -7.44 10.65 -5.10
C ARG A 381 -8.82 11.20 -5.41
N MET A 382 -9.16 11.37 -6.69
CA MET A 382 -10.48 11.82 -7.12
C MET A 382 -11.58 10.87 -6.64
N ALA A 383 -11.40 9.56 -6.87
CA ALA A 383 -12.36 8.54 -6.44
C ALA A 383 -12.55 8.56 -4.91
N ARG A 384 -11.44 8.59 -4.14
CA ARG A 384 -11.52 8.62 -2.68
C ARG A 384 -12.11 9.93 -2.15
N THR A 385 -11.78 11.07 -2.75
CA THR A 385 -12.33 12.37 -2.37
C THR A 385 -13.84 12.44 -2.63
N GLN A 386 -14.31 11.89 -3.75
CA GLN A 386 -15.75 11.81 -4.05
C GLN A 386 -16.49 10.97 -3.00
N TYR A 387 -15.97 9.77 -2.69
CA TYR A 387 -16.53 8.92 -1.64
C TYR A 387 -16.55 9.63 -0.29
N MET A 388 -15.43 10.24 0.11
CA MET A 388 -15.30 10.96 1.38
C MET A 388 -16.29 12.12 1.50
N ARG A 389 -16.43 12.95 0.46
CA ARG A 389 -17.41 14.04 0.44
C ARG A 389 -18.84 13.52 0.54
N GLY A 390 -19.14 12.40 -0.12
CA GLY A 390 -20.44 11.73 0.01
C GLY A 390 -20.74 11.32 1.45
N MET A 391 -19.79 10.67 2.11
CA MET A 391 -19.93 10.25 3.52
C MET A 391 -20.06 11.43 4.49
N LEU A 392 -19.24 12.48 4.31
CA LEU A 392 -19.32 13.68 5.13
C LEU A 392 -20.66 14.40 4.96
N ALA A 393 -21.20 14.45 3.73
CA ALA A 393 -22.51 15.04 3.47
C ALA A 393 -23.64 14.25 4.16
N LEU A 394 -23.57 12.92 4.16
CA LEU A 394 -24.55 12.08 4.88
C LEU A 394 -24.51 12.33 6.39
N HIS A 395 -23.33 12.48 6.98
CA HIS A 395 -23.19 12.77 8.40
C HIS A 395 -23.53 14.24 8.76
N GLY A 396 -23.20 15.19 7.89
CA GLY A 396 -23.52 16.61 8.08
C GLY A 396 -25.00 16.94 7.91
N ALA A 397 -25.72 16.25 7.02
CA ALA A 397 -27.15 16.43 6.82
C ALA A 397 -28.00 16.00 8.04
N GLY A 398 -27.49 15.08 8.87
CA GLY A 398 -28.13 14.67 10.13
C GLY A 398 -27.97 15.67 11.27
N ALA A 399 -26.93 16.51 11.26
CA ALA A 399 -26.64 17.45 12.36
C ALA A 399 -27.55 18.69 12.41
N HIS A 400 -28.42 18.89 11.41
CA HIS A 400 -29.41 19.97 11.37
C HIS A 400 -30.84 19.51 11.71
N VAL A 401 -31.04 18.26 12.14
CA VAL A 401 -32.33 17.74 12.58
C VAL A 401 -32.17 17.01 13.91
N SER A 402 -31.98 17.75 15.00
CA SER A 402 -32.49 17.44 16.35
C SER A 402 -32.18 18.58 17.32
#